data_AF-A0A842SHX8-F1
#
_entry.id   AF-A0A842SHX8-F1
#
_cell.length_a   1.000
_cell.length_b   1.000
_cell.length_c   1.000
_cell.angle_alpha   90.00
_cell.angle_beta   90.00
_cell.angle_gamma   90.00
#
_symmetry.space_group_name_H-M   'P 1'
#
loop_
_entity.id
_entity.type
_entity.pdbx_description
1 polymer ?
#
loop_
_entity_poly.entity_id
_entity_poly.type
_entity_poly.pdbx_seq_one_letter_code
_entity_poly.pdbx_strand_id
1 'polypeptide(L)' 'MKFRLWTLMYFGSALCATLCVILLWRITVTGNLSLEPFISFFFVFGMLLFTGGYLYENRYKREHPEEFG' A
#
# COMPACT_ATOMS: atom_id res chain seq x y z
N MET A 1 -21.59 -3.70 6.99
CA MET A 1 -20.61 -2.93 6.19
C MET A 1 -19.68 -3.96 5.53
N LYS A 2 -19.87 -4.27 4.24
CA LYS A 2 -19.05 -5.25 3.52
C LYS A 2 -17.73 -4.55 3.18
N PHE A 3 -16.69 -4.75 3.98
CA PHE A 3 -15.38 -4.18 3.69
C PHE A 3 -14.87 -4.80 2.38
N ARG A 4 -14.75 -4.00 1.34
CA ARG A 4 -14.30 -4.48 0.03
C ARG A 4 -12.80 -4.72 0.12
N LEU A 5 -12.34 -5.88 -0.39
CA LEU A 5 -10.96 -6.35 -0.24
C LEU A 5 -9.94 -5.31 -0.73
N TRP A 6 -10.26 -4.59 -1.82
CA TRP A 6 -9.42 -3.53 -2.34
C TRP A 6 -9.23 -2.36 -1.37
N THR A 7 -10.23 -2.03 -0.55
CA THR A 7 -10.12 -0.97 0.46
C THR A 7 -9.09 -1.34 1.52
N LEU A 8 -9.03 -2.62 1.89
CA LEU A 8 -8.01 -3.14 2.80
C LEU A 8 -6.61 -3.07 2.17
N MET A 9 -6.50 -3.37 0.87
CA MET A 9 -5.23 -3.29 0.14
C MET A 9 -4.73 -1.84 0.03
N TYR A 10 -5.61 -0.88 -0.27
CA TYR A 10 -5.26 0.54 -0.28
C TYR A 10 -4.85 1.04 1.11
N PHE A 11 -5.55 0.61 2.16
CA PHE A 11 -5.16 0.94 3.54
C PHE A 11 -3.78 0.37 3.90
N GLY A 12 -3.50 -0.88 3.54
CA GLY A 12 -2.19 -1.50 3.72
C GLY A 12 -1.09 -0.77 2.95
N SER A 13 -1.36 -0.31 1.73
CA SER A 13 -0.44 0.51 0.93
C SER A 13 -0.13 1.85 1.61
N ALA A 14 -1.16 2.54 2.12
CA ALA A 14 -1.00 3.81 2.86
C ALA A 14 -0.17 3.63 4.15
N LEU A 15 -0.37 2.53 4.87
CA LEU A 15 0.45 2.18 6.03
C LEU A 15 1.91 1.95 5.64
N CYS A 16 2.18 1.25 4.53
CA CYS A 16 3.54 1.05 4.04
C CYS A 16 4.23 2.37 3.71
N ALA A 17 3.54 3.30 3.04
CA ALA A 17 4.07 4.62 2.75
C ALA A 17 4.40 5.41 4.04
N THR A 18 3.51 5.35 5.03
CA THR A 18 3.71 5.99 6.34
C THR A 18 4.95 5.42 7.06
N LEU A 19 5.10 4.10 7.04
CA LEU A 19 6.27 3.43 7.62
C LEU A 19 7.57 3.81 6.92
N CYS A 20 7.57 3.95 5.59
CA CYS A 20 8.73 4.44 4.86
C CYS A 20 9.15 5.85 5.32
N VAL A 21 8.19 6.77 5.52
CA VAL A 21 8.47 8.12 6.01
C VAL A 21 9.05 8.09 7.42
N ILE A 22 8.50 7.26 8.31
CA ILE A 22 9.00 7.10 9.69
C ILE A 22 10.42 6.54 9.69
N LEU A 23 10.69 5.53 8.87
CA LEU A 23 12.02 4.93 8.75
C LEU A 23 13.03 5.93 8.18
N LEU A 24 12.66 6.69 7.14
CA LEU A 24 13.51 7.77 6.62
C LEU A 24 13.85 8.79 7.69
N TRP A 25 12.84 9.27 8.43
CA TRP A 25 13.06 10.20 9.55
C TRP A 25 13.99 9.61 10.61
N ARG A 26 13.82 8.33 10.96
CA ARG A 26 14.72 7.63 11.90
C ARG A 26 16.15 7.56 11.38
N ILE A 27 16.36 7.25 10.09
CA ILE A 27 17.69 7.25 9.48
C ILE A 27 18.29 8.65 9.54
N THR A 28 17.53 9.70 9.22
CA THR A 28 18.00 11.09 9.28
C THR A 28 18.43 11.50 10.70
N VAL A 29 17.67 11.09 11.73
CA VAL A 29 17.97 11.45 13.13
C VAL A 29 19.11 10.62 13.71
N THR A 30 19.19 9.33 13.39
CA THR A 30 20.16 8.40 14.00
C THR A 30 21.42 8.19 13.17
N GLY A 31 21.42 8.58 11.89
CA GLY A 31 22.50 8.30 10.94
C GLY A 31 22.69 6.81 10.63
N ASN A 32 21.80 5.93 11.10
CA ASN A 32 21.96 4.48 10.95
C ASN A 32 21.35 3.99 9.63
N LEU A 33 22.21 3.73 8.65
CA LEU A 33 21.84 3.24 7.31
C LEU A 33 21.37 1.77 7.29
N SER A 34 21.49 1.03 8.39
CA SER A 34 21.04 -0.38 8.46
C SER A 34 19.53 -0.56 8.20
N LEU A 35 18.75 0.53 8.26
CA LEU A 35 17.31 0.53 8.01
C LEU A 35 16.93 0.78 6.53
N GLU A 36 17.86 1.18 5.66
CA GLU A 36 17.61 1.34 4.22
C GLU A 36 16.95 0.13 3.53
N PRO A 37 17.40 -1.13 3.74
CA PRO A 37 16.78 -2.26 3.05
C PRO A 37 15.31 -2.45 3.47
N PHE A 38 14.94 -2.06 4.70
CA PHE A 38 13.55 -2.13 5.15
C PHE A 38 12.67 -1.11 4.41
N ILE A 39 13.19 0.09 4.12
CA ILE A 39 12.46 1.10 3.34
C ILE A 39 12.17 0.57 1.94
N SER A 40 13.17 0.00 1.27
CA SER A 40 12.99 -0.59 -0.06
C SER A 40 11.96 -1.73 -0.04
N PHE A 41 11.99 -2.58 1.00
CA PHE A 41 11.00 -3.64 1.17
C PHE A 41 9.58 -3.09 1.32
N PHE A 42 9.36 -2.13 2.23
CA PHE A 42 8.04 -1.51 2.44
C PHE A 42 7.56 -0.75 1.21
N PHE A 43 8.45 -0.10 0.48
CA PHE A 43 8.11 0.61 -0.75
C PHE A 43 7.62 -0.35 -1.83
N VAL A 44 8.36 -1.42 -2.10
CA VAL A 44 7.96 -2.45 -3.09
C VAL A 44 6.65 -3.13 -2.67
N PHE A 45 6.52 -3.48 -1.39
CA PHE A 45 5.32 -4.11 -0.87
C PHE A 45 4.09 -3.18 -0.95
N GLY A 46 4.25 -1.88 -0.63
CA GLY A 46 3.21 -0.88 -0.76
C GLY A 46 2.75 -0.68 -2.21
N MET A 47 3.68 -0.71 -3.17
CA MET A 47 3.38 -0.66 -4.61
C MET A 47 2.63 -1.91 -5.10
N LEU A 48 3.01 -3.09 -4.62
CA LEU A 48 2.31 -4.35 -4.93
C LEU A 48 0.87 -4.34 -4.39
N LEU A 49 0.66 -3.88 -3.16
CA LEU A 49 -0.67 -3.73 -2.58
C LEU A 49 -1.53 -2.73 -3.36
N PHE A 50 -0.96 -1.59 -3.74
CA PHE A 50 -1.67 -0.58 -4.53
C PHE A 50 -2.09 -1.13 -5.89
N THR A 51 -1.14 -1.74 -6.62
CA THR A 51 -1.39 -2.31 -7.95
C THR A 51 -2.39 -3.48 -7.88
N GLY A 52 -2.25 -4.34 -6.86
CA GLY A 52 -3.19 -5.44 -6.63
C GLY A 52 -4.60 -4.94 -6.29
N GLY A 53 -4.71 -3.90 -5.46
CA GLY A 53 -5.97 -3.23 -5.14
C GLY A 53 -6.65 -2.65 -6.39
N TYR A 54 -5.88 -1.97 -7.24
CA TYR A 54 -6.36 -1.40 -8.50
C TYR A 54 -6.84 -2.46 -9.50
N LEU A 55 -6.08 -3.55 -9.68
CA LEU A 55 -6.48 -4.65 -10.55
C LEU A 55 -7.73 -5.36 -10.04
N TYR A 56 -7.83 -5.57 -8.73
CA TYR A 56 -8.99 -6.19 -8.11
C TYR A 56 -10.25 -5.30 -8.22
N GLU A 57 -10.10 -4.00 -7.96
CA GLU A 57 -11.19 -3.02 -8.13
C GLU A 57 -11.68 -2.98 -9.58
N ASN A 58 -10.78 -2.95 -10.56
CA ASN A 58 -11.14 -2.95 -11.97
C ASN A 58 -11.82 -4.25 -12.41
N ARG A 59 -11.36 -5.41 -11.91
CA ARG A 59 -12.03 -6.68 -12.18
C ARG A 59 -13.44 -6.69 -11.60
N TYR A 60 -13.58 -6.26 -10.33
CA TYR A 60 -14.88 -6.21 -9.68
C TYR A 60 -15.85 -5.26 -10.39
N LYS A 61 -15.41 -4.06 -10.79
CA LYS A 61 -16.24 -3.11 -11.55
C LYS A 61 -16.68 -3.66 -12.91
N ARG A 62 -15.88 -4.52 -13.54
CA ARG A 62 -16.24 -5.22 -14.79
C ARG A 62 -17.23 -6.35 -14.57
N GLU A 63 -17.13 -7.05 -13.43
CA GLU A 63 -18.01 -8.17 -13.08
C GLU A 63 -19.37 -7.71 -12.53
N HIS A 64 -19.43 -6.51 -11.94
CA HIS A 64 -20.65 -5.93 -11.35
C HIS A 64 -20.96 -4.52 -11.87
N PRO A 65 -21.17 -4.33 -13.19
CA PRO A 65 -21.49 -3.02 -13.75
C PRO A 65 -22.80 -2.42 -13.17
N GLU A 66 -23.74 -3.27 -12.73
CA GLU A 66 -25.01 -2.88 -12.13
C GLU A 66 -24.90 -2.17 -10.77
N GLU A 67 -23.77 -2.33 -10.05
CA GLU A 67 -23.53 -1.62 -8.78
C GLU A 67 -22.99 -0.18 -8.97
N PHE A 68 -22.60 0.18 -10.19
CA PHE A 68 -21.92 1.45 -10.50
C PHE A 68 -22.59 2.25 -11.64
N GLY A 69 -23.72 1.76 -12.16
CA GLY A 69 -24.56 2.42 -13.17
C GLY A 69 -25.73 3.20 -12.59
#